data_AF-A0A961IQN8-F1
#
_entry.id   AF-A0A961IQN8-F1
#
_cell.length_a   1.000
_cell.length_b   1.000
_cell.length_c   1.000
_cell.angle_alpha   90.00
_cell.angle_beta   90.00
_cell.angle_gamma   90.00
#
_symmetry.space_group_name_H-M   'P 1'
#
loop_
_entity.id
_entity.type
_entity.pdbx_description
1 polymer ?
#
loop_
_entity_poly.entity_id
_entity_poly.type
_entity_poly.pdbx_seq_one_letter_code
_entity_poly.pdbx_strand_id
1 'polypeptide(L)'
;GFIAVDLDPIWDEVGERLNEELDYEREGRQQQAFRERFSDEPRIHVPDVIFEASTRSILTTTYEPGESLSQKARADQNERDAVGALLFEFLLEQIFVHQILHADPHPGNFAFRPDGTLILYDFGSIKQVPDFLLSGYRKLLRAGMENAPEQIPGILKTMRVHHQDGTPIKLEIVRDYLSAFSPIFGSRYRFGADDDLLEKAITLGRRYWLEALGVVFPPDVIFIDRTVAGTLGNLRSLRAESDWRRLLEKHAAPAGVS
;
A
#
# COMPACT_ATOMS: atom_id res chain seq x y z
N GLY A 1 33.43 10.39 -32.97
CA GLY A 1 32.29 11.30 -32.85
C GLY A 1 31.53 10.91 -31.61
N PHE A 2 31.38 11.82 -30.66
CA PHE A 2 30.52 11.59 -29.49
C PHE A 2 29.05 11.63 -29.96
N ILE A 3 28.28 10.61 -29.60
CA ILE A 3 26.82 10.62 -29.76
C ILE A 3 26.31 11.60 -28.72
N ALA A 4 25.81 12.76 -29.16
CA ALA A 4 25.05 13.64 -28.29
C ALA A 4 23.75 12.91 -27.95
N VAL A 5 23.61 12.51 -26.69
CA VAL A 5 22.33 12.04 -26.17
C VAL A 5 21.43 13.26 -26.09
N ASP A 6 20.29 13.20 -26.78
CA ASP A 6 19.23 14.20 -26.67
C ASP A 6 18.59 14.05 -25.28
N LEU A 7 18.88 15.01 -24.41
CA LEU A 7 18.43 15.03 -23.01
C LEU A 7 17.14 15.82 -22.84
N ASP A 8 16.65 16.50 -23.88
CA ASP A 8 15.48 17.36 -23.80
C ASP A 8 14.20 16.60 -23.37
N PRO A 9 13.92 15.37 -23.88
CA PRO A 9 12.76 14.59 -23.42
C PRO A 9 12.85 14.16 -21.95
N ILE A 10 14.08 13.93 -21.46
CA ILE A 10 14.33 13.58 -20.05
C ILE A 10 14.14 14.84 -19.19
N TRP A 11 14.55 16.00 -19.69
CA TRP A 11 14.39 17.27 -18.99
C TRP A 11 12.91 17.70 -18.92
N ASP A 12 12.15 17.48 -19.99
CA ASP A 12 10.71 17.75 -20.01
C ASP A 12 9.97 16.79 -19.07
N GLU A 13 10.29 15.48 -19.07
CA GLU A 13 9.68 14.52 -18.14
C GLU A 13 10.05 14.84 -16.67
N VAL A 14 11.29 15.24 -16.40
CA VAL A 14 11.73 15.67 -15.06
C VAL A 14 11.07 16.99 -14.66
N GLY A 15 10.90 17.93 -15.60
CA GLY A 15 10.26 19.22 -15.38
C GLY A 15 8.75 19.10 -15.15
N GLU A 16 8.07 18.21 -15.86
CA GLU A 16 6.66 17.89 -15.64
C GLU A 16 6.45 17.20 -14.29
N ARG A 17 7.30 16.22 -13.93
CA ARG A 17 7.24 15.56 -12.61
C ARG A 17 7.56 16.50 -11.45
N LEU A 18 8.55 17.38 -11.59
CA LEU A 18 8.84 18.43 -10.59
C LEU A 18 7.70 19.43 -10.47
N ASN A 19 7.03 19.81 -11.57
CA ASN A 19 5.87 20.69 -11.51
C ASN A 19 4.65 20.02 -10.88
N GLU A 20 4.47 18.71 -11.07
CA GLU A 20 3.44 17.94 -10.38
C GLU A 20 3.72 17.80 -8.87
N GLU A 21 4.99 17.69 -8.47
CA GLU A 21 5.43 17.74 -7.07
C GLU A 21 5.34 19.15 -6.44
N LEU A 22 5.03 20.20 -7.23
CA LEU A 22 4.97 21.60 -6.81
C LEU A 22 3.57 22.25 -6.96
N ASP A 23 2.51 21.45 -7.13
CA ASP A 23 1.13 21.94 -7.13
C ASP A 23 0.41 21.57 -5.83
N TYR A 24 0.62 22.37 -4.79
CA TYR A 24 -0.04 22.17 -3.50
C TYR A 24 -1.54 22.47 -3.52
N GLU A 25 -2.06 23.17 -4.55
CA GLU A 25 -3.51 23.27 -4.70
C GLU A 25 -4.11 21.94 -5.14
N ARG A 26 -3.41 21.21 -6.03
CA ARG A 26 -3.80 19.84 -6.40
C ARG A 26 -3.73 18.91 -5.19
N GLU A 27 -2.68 18.99 -4.38
CA GLU A 27 -2.59 18.22 -3.14
C GLU A 27 -3.73 18.55 -2.17
N GLY A 28 -4.00 19.84 -1.91
CA GLY A 28 -5.11 20.25 -1.04
C GLY A 28 -6.47 19.76 -1.52
N ARG A 29 -6.73 19.77 -2.84
CA ARG A 29 -7.95 19.16 -3.41
C ARG A 29 -8.00 17.64 -3.22
N GLN A 30 -6.88 16.94 -3.36
CA GLN A 30 -6.80 15.50 -3.08
C GLN A 30 -7.05 15.20 -1.61
N GLN A 31 -6.47 15.97 -0.70
CA GLN A 31 -6.69 15.87 0.74
C GLN A 31 -8.16 16.06 1.11
N GLN A 32 -8.80 17.12 0.58
CA GLN A 32 -10.24 17.36 0.82
C GLN A 32 -11.09 16.20 0.30
N ALA A 33 -10.85 15.74 -0.93
CA ALA A 33 -11.58 14.62 -1.51
C ALA A 33 -11.37 13.31 -0.71
N PHE A 34 -10.15 13.06 -0.23
CA PHE A 34 -9.85 11.90 0.61
C PHE A 34 -10.60 12.00 1.95
N ARG A 35 -10.61 13.18 2.59
CA ARG A 35 -11.37 13.43 3.82
C ARG A 35 -12.85 13.12 3.63
N GLU A 36 -13.46 13.63 2.56
CA GLU A 36 -14.87 13.37 2.25
C GLU A 36 -15.14 11.88 2.04
N ARG A 37 -14.22 11.19 1.35
CA ARG A 37 -14.32 9.74 1.08
C ARG A 37 -14.30 8.89 2.35
N PHE A 38 -13.57 9.32 3.38
CA PHE A 38 -13.40 8.62 4.66
C PHE A 38 -14.23 9.25 5.79
N SER A 39 -15.20 10.12 5.48
CA SER A 39 -15.99 10.85 6.48
C SER A 39 -16.83 9.97 7.42
N ASP A 40 -17.18 8.75 6.98
CA ASP A 40 -17.92 7.76 7.78
C ASP A 40 -17.00 6.83 8.61
N GLU A 41 -15.68 6.99 8.54
CA GLU A 41 -14.71 6.19 9.29
C GLU A 41 -14.07 7.03 10.43
N PRO A 42 -14.59 6.93 11.67
CA PRO A 42 -14.15 7.77 12.78
C PRO A 42 -12.72 7.48 13.26
N ARG A 43 -12.12 6.36 12.86
CA ARG A 43 -10.73 6.01 13.22
C ARG A 43 -9.70 6.66 12.29
N ILE A 44 -10.13 7.32 11.22
CA ILE A 44 -9.28 8.03 10.27
C ILE A 44 -9.57 9.53 10.36
N HIS A 45 -8.54 10.33 10.62
CA HIS A 45 -8.62 11.78 10.64
C HIS A 45 -7.73 12.36 9.54
N VAL A 46 -8.30 13.25 8.75
CA VAL A 46 -7.59 14.03 7.74
C VAL A 46 -7.71 15.50 8.11
N PRO A 47 -6.61 16.24 8.31
CA PRO A 47 -6.67 17.68 8.61
C PRO A 47 -7.52 18.45 7.59
N ASP A 48 -8.18 19.51 8.03
CA ASP A 48 -8.92 20.38 7.12
C ASP A 48 -7.95 21.25 6.33
N VAL A 49 -8.20 21.41 5.03
CA VAL A 49 -7.43 22.32 4.17
C VAL A 49 -8.00 23.74 4.32
N ILE A 50 -7.13 24.70 4.62
CA ILE A 50 -7.47 26.12 4.71
C ILE A 50 -7.16 26.74 3.34
N PHE A 51 -8.11 26.64 2.41
CA PHE A 51 -7.90 27.07 1.02
C PHE A 51 -7.58 28.56 0.90
N GLU A 52 -8.13 29.40 1.77
CA GLU A 52 -7.87 30.84 1.78
C GLU A 52 -6.43 31.19 2.20
N ALA A 53 -5.76 30.28 2.90
CA ALA A 53 -4.36 30.40 3.32
C ALA A 53 -3.44 29.47 2.51
N SER A 54 -3.95 28.86 1.45
CA SER A 54 -3.19 27.97 0.57
C SER A 54 -2.96 28.63 -0.79
N THR A 55 -1.84 28.32 -1.41
CA THR A 55 -1.46 28.74 -2.76
C THR A 55 -0.79 27.57 -3.47
N ARG A 56 -0.47 27.71 -4.76
CA ARG A 56 0.28 26.69 -5.49
C ARG A 56 1.58 26.21 -4.80
N SER A 57 2.25 27.07 -4.01
CA SER A 57 3.50 26.74 -3.33
C SER A 57 3.41 26.68 -1.80
N ILE A 58 2.22 26.87 -1.22
CA ILE A 58 1.99 26.76 0.23
C ILE A 58 0.68 26.00 0.47
N LEU A 59 0.73 24.83 1.11
CA LEU A 59 -0.47 24.15 1.62
C LEU A 59 -0.64 24.48 3.11
N THR A 60 -1.79 25.03 3.49
CA THR A 60 -2.13 25.28 4.90
C THR A 60 -3.25 24.36 5.34
N THR A 61 -3.04 23.64 6.45
CA THR A 61 -4.02 22.71 7.02
C THR A 61 -4.23 22.97 8.51
N THR A 62 -5.28 22.38 9.09
CA THR A 62 -5.45 22.41 10.55
C THR A 62 -4.29 21.69 11.24
N TYR A 63 -3.83 22.25 12.35
CA TYR A 63 -2.78 21.62 13.14
C TYR A 63 -3.35 20.45 13.93
N GLU A 64 -2.87 19.25 13.63
CA GLU A 64 -3.30 18.00 14.27
C GLU A 64 -2.10 17.33 14.94
N PRO A 65 -1.88 17.52 16.26
CA PRO A 65 -0.79 16.85 16.96
C PRO A 65 -1.09 15.35 17.13
N GLY A 66 -0.07 14.53 16.97
CA GLY A 66 -0.17 13.09 17.18
C GLY A 66 1.17 12.48 17.57
N GLU A 67 1.13 11.25 18.04
CA GLU A 67 2.31 10.44 18.31
C GLU A 67 2.76 9.74 17.03
N SER A 68 4.06 9.80 16.75
CA SER A 68 4.65 9.09 15.61
C SER A 68 4.58 7.57 15.78
N LEU A 69 4.70 6.85 14.66
CA LEU A 69 4.84 5.38 14.68
C LEU A 69 6.00 4.93 15.60
N SER A 70 7.11 5.68 15.64
CA SER A 70 8.28 5.37 16.47
C SER A 70 8.00 5.48 17.98
N GLN A 71 7.09 6.38 18.37
CA GLN A 71 6.60 6.50 19.74
C GLN A 71 5.64 5.35 20.05
N LYS A 72 4.68 5.06 19.16
CA LYS A 72 3.77 3.91 19.31
C LYS A 72 4.52 2.58 19.40
N ALA A 73 5.64 2.42 18.69
CA ALA A 73 6.48 1.23 18.78
C ALA A 73 7.08 0.98 20.19
N ARG A 74 7.07 1.99 21.07
CA ARG A 74 7.51 1.89 22.47
C ARG A 74 6.37 1.67 23.47
N ALA A 75 5.12 1.76 23.01
CA ALA A 75 3.94 1.47 23.83
C ALA A 75 3.89 -0.01 24.23
N ASP A 76 2.88 -0.41 25.01
CA ASP A 76 2.68 -1.83 25.31
C ASP A 76 2.24 -2.62 24.07
N GLN A 77 2.25 -3.96 24.16
CA GLN A 77 1.92 -4.80 23.02
C GLN A 77 0.49 -4.60 22.53
N ASN A 78 -0.47 -4.37 23.42
CA ASN A 78 -1.88 -4.24 23.04
C ASN A 78 -2.08 -3.00 22.16
N GLU A 79 -1.42 -1.90 22.53
CA GLU A 79 -1.47 -0.67 21.75
C GLU A 79 -0.78 -0.84 20.38
N ARG A 80 0.39 -1.50 20.34
CA ARG A 80 1.08 -1.79 19.06
C ARG A 80 0.25 -2.68 18.14
N ASP A 81 -0.44 -3.67 18.70
CA ASP A 81 -1.33 -4.57 17.97
C ASP A 81 -2.54 -3.80 17.42
N ALA A 82 -3.15 -2.93 18.22
CA ALA A 82 -4.28 -2.10 17.80
C ALA A 82 -3.89 -1.13 16.67
N VAL A 83 -2.75 -0.43 16.82
CA VAL A 83 -2.21 0.46 15.79
C VAL A 83 -1.88 -0.30 14.50
N GLY A 84 -1.25 -1.47 14.63
CA GLY A 84 -0.93 -2.31 13.48
C GLY A 84 -2.17 -2.84 12.76
N ALA A 85 -3.17 -3.29 13.51
CA ALA A 85 -4.46 -3.71 12.95
C ALA A 85 -5.16 -2.57 12.22
N LEU A 86 -5.18 -1.36 12.78
CA LEU A 86 -5.75 -0.17 12.14
C LEU A 86 -5.04 0.16 10.82
N LEU A 87 -3.70 0.19 10.79
CA LEU A 87 -2.93 0.46 9.57
C LEU A 87 -3.19 -0.59 8.49
N PHE A 88 -3.30 -1.86 8.88
CA PHE A 88 -3.57 -2.94 7.94
C PHE A 88 -5.00 -2.88 7.40
N GLU A 89 -5.99 -2.67 8.27
CA GLU A 89 -7.39 -2.51 7.86
C GLU A 89 -7.58 -1.28 6.97
N PHE A 90 -6.93 -0.16 7.28
CA PHE A 90 -6.93 1.05 6.46
C PHE A 90 -6.38 0.79 5.04
N LEU A 91 -5.31 0.00 4.91
CA LEU A 91 -4.80 -0.42 3.59
C LEU A 91 -5.84 -1.26 2.81
N LEU A 92 -6.51 -2.19 3.48
CA LEU A 92 -7.53 -3.03 2.85
C LEU A 92 -8.77 -2.22 2.44
N GLU A 93 -9.22 -1.29 3.27
CA GLU A 93 -10.38 -0.43 2.99
C GLU A 93 -10.13 0.48 1.79
N GLN A 94 -8.94 1.08 1.71
CA GLN A 94 -8.49 1.84 0.55
C GLN A 94 -8.63 1.06 -0.76
N ILE A 95 -8.07 -0.15 -0.80
CA ILE A 95 -8.06 -0.99 -2.00
C ILE A 95 -9.46 -1.54 -2.32
N PHE A 96 -10.13 -2.15 -1.34
CA PHE A 96 -11.30 -3.00 -1.59
C PHE A 96 -12.65 -2.30 -1.40
N VAL A 97 -12.68 -1.18 -0.68
CA VAL A 97 -13.91 -0.41 -0.40
C VAL A 97 -13.89 0.89 -1.19
N HIS A 98 -12.85 1.70 -1.03
CA HIS A 98 -12.83 3.05 -1.59
C HIS A 98 -12.28 3.12 -3.02
N GLN A 99 -11.55 2.09 -3.49
CA GLN A 99 -10.83 2.05 -4.77
C GLN A 99 -9.85 3.21 -4.97
N ILE A 100 -9.31 3.74 -3.87
CA ILE A 100 -8.28 4.78 -3.86
C ILE A 100 -7.21 4.37 -2.87
N LEU A 101 -5.96 4.68 -3.18
CA LEU A 101 -4.82 4.33 -2.36
C LEU A 101 -4.00 5.58 -2.08
N HIS A 102 -3.80 5.87 -0.81
CA HIS A 102 -2.72 6.70 -0.31
C HIS A 102 -1.42 5.90 -0.48
N ALA A 103 -0.68 6.22 -1.55
CA ALA A 103 0.41 5.41 -2.03
C ALA A 103 1.77 5.76 -1.39
N ASP A 104 1.78 6.37 -0.21
CA ASP A 104 3.00 6.67 0.56
C ASP A 104 2.87 6.20 2.03
N PRO A 105 3.28 4.97 2.35
CA PRO A 105 3.19 4.43 3.69
C PRO A 105 4.32 4.93 4.62
N HIS A 106 5.05 6.00 4.28
CA HIS A 106 6.16 6.48 5.09
C HIS A 106 5.67 6.93 6.50
N PRO A 107 6.31 6.49 7.60
CA PRO A 107 5.91 6.84 8.97
C PRO A 107 5.87 8.33 9.32
N GLY A 108 6.50 9.18 8.49
CA GLY A 108 6.45 10.64 8.65
C GLY A 108 5.14 11.27 8.14
N ASN A 109 4.38 10.55 7.32
CA ASN A 109 3.18 11.07 6.66
C ASN A 109 1.91 10.80 7.46
N PHE A 110 2.03 10.17 8.63
CA PHE A 110 0.92 9.90 9.52
C PHE A 110 1.34 9.89 10.98
N ALA A 111 0.37 10.11 11.87
CA ALA A 111 0.53 10.01 13.31
C ALA A 111 -0.73 9.45 13.96
N PHE A 112 -0.74 9.34 15.28
CA PHE A 112 -1.87 8.80 16.03
C PHE A 112 -2.31 9.75 17.13
N ARG A 113 -3.60 10.02 17.23
CA ARG A 113 -4.18 10.72 18.39
C ARG A 113 -4.08 9.86 19.66
N PRO A 114 -4.23 10.47 20.86
CA PRO A 114 -4.25 9.72 22.12
C PRO A 114 -5.32 8.63 22.20
N ASP A 115 -6.43 8.78 21.48
CA ASP A 115 -7.51 7.79 21.39
C ASP A 115 -7.25 6.67 20.37
N GLY A 116 -6.12 6.71 19.65
CA GLY A 116 -5.74 5.73 18.64
C GLY A 116 -6.16 6.08 17.21
N THR A 117 -6.84 7.20 16.97
CA THR A 117 -7.22 7.66 15.62
C THR A 117 -5.97 7.92 14.75
N LEU A 118 -5.95 7.39 13.53
CA LEU A 118 -4.88 7.62 12.55
C LEU A 118 -5.05 8.99 11.90
N ILE A 119 -4.04 9.84 11.97
CA ILE A 119 -3.97 11.13 11.28
C ILE A 119 -3.10 10.98 10.03
N LEU A 120 -3.55 11.47 8.87
CA LEU A 120 -2.80 11.48 7.62
C LEU A 120 -2.42 12.92 7.23
N TYR A 121 -1.18 13.15 6.78
CA TYR A 121 -0.66 14.50 6.54
C TYR A 121 -0.32 14.82 5.08
N ASP A 122 0.27 13.87 4.36
CA ASP A 122 0.74 14.07 2.97
C ASP A 122 -0.32 13.50 2.01
N PHE A 123 -0.71 14.23 0.97
CA PHE A 123 -1.65 13.72 -0.04
C PHE A 123 -1.11 13.86 -1.47
N GLY A 124 0.21 14.01 -1.63
CA GLY A 124 0.87 14.14 -2.93
C GLY A 124 0.76 12.89 -3.79
N SER A 125 0.53 11.72 -3.19
CA SER A 125 0.47 10.42 -3.87
C SER A 125 -0.84 9.66 -3.63
N ILE A 126 -1.97 10.19 -4.11
CA ILE A 126 -3.22 9.41 -4.20
C ILE A 126 -3.31 8.75 -5.57
N LYS A 127 -3.60 7.44 -5.59
CA LYS A 127 -3.77 6.63 -6.80
C LYS A 127 -5.15 5.99 -6.82
N GLN A 128 -5.77 5.94 -8.00
CA GLN A 128 -6.98 5.15 -8.19
C GLN A 128 -6.60 3.67 -8.33
N VAL A 129 -7.40 2.77 -7.77
CA VAL A 129 -7.21 1.33 -7.93
C VAL A 129 -8.12 0.85 -9.06
N PRO A 130 -7.58 0.41 -10.22
CA PRO A 130 -8.39 -0.11 -11.31
C PRO A 130 -9.19 -1.35 -10.92
N ASP A 131 -10.40 -1.50 -11.48
CA ASP A 131 -11.29 -2.64 -11.18
C ASP A 131 -10.65 -4.01 -11.43
N PHE A 132 -9.82 -4.12 -12.48
CA PHE A 132 -9.13 -5.38 -12.79
C PHE A 132 -8.09 -5.75 -11.73
N LEU A 133 -7.44 -4.76 -11.11
CA LEU A 133 -6.52 -4.98 -9.99
C LEU A 133 -7.28 -5.29 -8.71
N LEU A 134 -8.33 -4.55 -8.38
CA LEU A 134 -9.18 -4.87 -7.23
C LEU A 134 -9.72 -6.31 -7.30
N SER A 135 -10.25 -6.71 -8.47
CA SER A 135 -10.72 -8.08 -8.71
C SER A 135 -9.59 -9.10 -8.60
N GLY A 136 -8.42 -8.79 -9.15
CA GLY A 136 -7.22 -9.60 -9.06
C GLY A 136 -6.74 -9.81 -7.63
N TYR A 137 -6.55 -8.73 -6.86
CA TYR A 137 -6.14 -8.80 -5.46
C TYR A 137 -7.14 -9.57 -4.60
N ARG A 138 -8.46 -9.42 -4.81
CA ARG A 138 -9.47 -10.27 -4.12
C ARG A 138 -9.27 -11.76 -4.41
N LYS A 139 -8.99 -12.11 -5.67
CA LYS A 139 -8.71 -13.50 -6.06
C LYS A 139 -7.38 -13.99 -5.48
N LEU A 140 -6.35 -13.15 -5.41
CA LEU A 140 -5.07 -13.48 -4.77
C LEU A 140 -5.25 -13.75 -3.27
N LEU A 141 -6.01 -12.91 -2.56
CA LEU A 141 -6.34 -13.15 -1.15
C LEU A 141 -7.03 -14.50 -0.95
N ARG A 142 -8.03 -14.81 -1.78
CA ARG A 142 -8.73 -16.10 -1.73
C ARG A 142 -7.79 -17.27 -2.00
N ALA A 143 -7.01 -17.21 -3.08
CA ALA A 143 -6.05 -18.26 -3.42
C ALA A 143 -4.99 -18.47 -2.32
N GLY A 144 -4.59 -17.38 -1.63
CA GLY A 144 -3.71 -17.45 -0.47
C GLY A 144 -4.34 -18.18 0.71
N MET A 145 -5.58 -17.81 1.09
CA MET A 145 -6.31 -18.43 2.19
C MET A 145 -6.70 -19.90 1.93
N GLU A 146 -6.97 -20.25 0.67
CA GLU A 146 -7.28 -21.61 0.23
C GLU A 146 -6.02 -22.44 -0.05
N ASN A 147 -4.83 -21.83 0.04
CA ASN A 147 -3.55 -22.44 -0.32
C ASN A 147 -3.57 -23.09 -1.72
N ALA A 148 -4.03 -22.33 -2.72
CA ALA A 148 -4.24 -22.78 -4.09
C ALA A 148 -3.28 -22.11 -5.10
N PRO A 149 -1.96 -22.40 -5.04
CA PRO A 149 -0.96 -21.73 -5.87
C PRO A 149 -1.17 -21.90 -7.37
N GLU A 150 -1.82 -22.99 -7.81
CA GLU A 150 -2.11 -23.28 -9.21
C GLU A 150 -3.02 -22.21 -9.87
N GLN A 151 -3.82 -21.49 -9.08
CA GLN A 151 -4.70 -20.43 -9.58
C GLN A 151 -3.97 -19.10 -9.83
N ILE A 152 -2.90 -18.83 -9.08
CA ILE A 152 -2.26 -17.52 -9.00
C ILE A 152 -1.64 -17.06 -10.33
N PRO A 153 -0.94 -17.89 -11.14
CA PRO A 153 -0.43 -17.45 -12.44
C PRO A 153 -1.51 -16.91 -13.38
N GLY A 154 -2.69 -17.54 -13.38
CA GLY A 154 -3.84 -17.09 -14.15
C GLY A 154 -4.38 -15.75 -13.64
N ILE A 155 -4.49 -15.59 -12.32
CA ILE A 155 -4.92 -14.35 -11.68
C ILE A 155 -3.96 -13.20 -12.02
N LEU A 156 -2.65 -13.41 -11.86
CA LEU A 156 -1.61 -12.43 -12.21
C LEU A 156 -1.71 -12.01 -13.68
N LYS A 157 -1.96 -12.95 -14.59
CA LYS A 157 -2.19 -12.62 -16.01
C LYS A 157 -3.42 -11.73 -16.21
N THR A 158 -4.52 -11.95 -15.49
CA THR A 158 -5.69 -11.03 -15.54
C THR A 158 -5.38 -9.65 -14.95
N MET A 159 -4.42 -9.59 -14.03
CA MET A 159 -3.85 -8.35 -13.50
C MET A 159 -2.79 -7.75 -14.43
N ARG A 160 -2.60 -8.30 -15.64
CA ARG A 160 -1.58 -7.89 -16.62
C ARG A 160 -0.13 -8.02 -16.09
N VAL A 161 0.07 -8.89 -15.10
CA VAL A 161 1.37 -9.31 -14.60
C VAL A 161 1.75 -10.63 -15.25
N HIS A 162 2.65 -10.58 -16.22
CA HIS A 162 3.08 -11.72 -17.03
C HIS A 162 4.43 -11.44 -17.68
N HIS A 163 5.09 -12.45 -18.22
CA HIS A 163 6.33 -12.24 -19.00
C HIS A 163 6.06 -11.42 -20.27
N GLN A 164 7.10 -10.78 -20.82
CA GLN A 164 6.99 -9.96 -22.04
C GLN A 164 6.40 -10.73 -23.25
N ASP A 165 6.59 -12.04 -23.32
CA ASP A 165 6.04 -12.92 -24.35
C ASP A 165 4.56 -13.32 -24.09
N GLY A 166 3.95 -12.82 -23.02
CA GLY A 166 2.57 -13.09 -22.62
C GLY A 166 2.38 -14.40 -21.83
N THR A 167 3.45 -15.13 -21.53
CA THR A 167 3.38 -16.33 -20.70
C THR A 167 3.14 -15.98 -19.22
N PRO A 168 2.37 -16.79 -18.47
CA PRO A 168 2.13 -16.56 -17.05
C PRO A 168 3.42 -16.65 -16.22
N ILE A 169 3.43 -16.01 -15.05
CA ILE A 169 4.51 -16.19 -14.07
C ILE A 169 4.65 -17.66 -13.69
N LYS A 170 5.88 -18.16 -13.63
CA LYS A 170 6.16 -19.56 -13.31
C LYS A 170 5.59 -19.94 -11.93
N LEU A 171 4.96 -21.11 -11.88
CA LEU A 171 4.32 -21.63 -10.67
C LEU A 171 5.31 -21.82 -9.50
N GLU A 172 6.58 -22.09 -9.77
CA GLU A 172 7.62 -22.19 -8.73
C GLU A 172 7.83 -20.87 -7.98
N ILE A 173 7.86 -19.74 -8.70
CA ILE A 173 8.02 -18.40 -8.12
C ILE A 173 6.81 -18.08 -7.25
N VAL A 174 5.62 -18.36 -7.79
CA VAL A 174 4.35 -18.21 -7.08
C VAL A 174 4.33 -19.02 -5.78
N ARG A 175 4.77 -20.29 -5.81
CA ARG A 175 4.80 -21.15 -4.61
C ARG A 175 5.75 -20.62 -3.55
N ASP A 176 6.91 -20.11 -3.96
CA ASP A 176 7.88 -19.51 -3.04
C ASP A 176 7.30 -18.27 -2.35
N TYR A 177 6.68 -17.36 -3.11
CA TYR A 177 6.01 -16.19 -2.54
C TYR A 177 4.80 -16.57 -1.68
N LEU A 178 3.95 -17.49 -2.11
CA LEU A 178 2.81 -17.95 -1.30
C LEU A 178 3.28 -18.53 0.04
N SER A 179 4.36 -19.33 0.02
CA SER A 179 4.98 -19.86 1.23
C SER A 179 5.47 -18.75 2.17
N ALA A 180 6.15 -17.72 1.62
CA ALA A 180 6.60 -16.57 2.40
C ALA A 180 5.44 -15.79 3.04
N PHE A 181 4.32 -15.64 2.34
CA PHE A 181 3.11 -14.95 2.83
C PHE A 181 2.16 -15.85 3.64
N SER A 182 2.40 -17.16 3.71
CA SER A 182 1.52 -18.09 4.43
C SER A 182 1.23 -17.73 5.90
N PRO A 183 2.15 -17.11 6.68
CA PRO A 183 1.88 -16.80 8.09
C PRO A 183 0.67 -15.87 8.32
N ILE A 184 0.42 -14.91 7.42
CA ILE A 184 -0.72 -13.97 7.55
C ILE A 184 -2.08 -14.62 7.23
N PHE A 185 -2.09 -15.81 6.63
CA PHE A 185 -3.30 -16.61 6.40
C PHE A 185 -3.57 -17.63 7.53
N GLY A 186 -2.70 -17.69 8.53
CA GLY A 186 -2.87 -18.49 9.76
C GLY A 186 -3.78 -17.80 10.78
N SER A 187 -3.66 -18.18 12.07
CA SER A 187 -4.51 -17.64 13.15
C SER A 187 -3.96 -16.37 13.79
N ARG A 188 -2.69 -16.35 14.20
CA ARG A 188 -2.02 -15.14 14.70
C ARG A 188 -0.59 -15.11 14.19
N TYR A 189 -0.17 -13.94 13.72
CA TYR A 189 1.19 -13.72 13.27
C TYR A 189 1.71 -12.40 13.83
N ARG A 190 2.96 -12.40 14.25
CA ARG A 190 3.67 -11.21 14.71
C ARG A 190 4.72 -10.82 13.69
N PHE A 191 4.63 -9.63 13.13
CA PHE A 191 5.66 -9.12 12.24
C PHE A 191 6.99 -8.94 12.98
N GLY A 192 8.11 -9.32 12.35
CA GLY A 192 9.44 -9.29 12.97
C GLY A 192 9.70 -10.40 14.00
N ALA A 193 8.89 -11.46 14.00
CA ALA A 193 9.21 -12.73 14.67
C ALA A 193 10.23 -13.55 13.86
N ASP A 194 10.67 -14.70 14.39
CA ASP A 194 11.69 -15.56 13.76
C ASP A 194 11.29 -16.05 12.36
N ASP A 195 9.98 -16.11 12.07
CA ASP A 195 9.43 -16.39 10.75
C ASP A 195 9.06 -15.08 10.02
N ASP A 196 10.07 -14.24 9.76
CA ASP A 196 9.87 -12.90 9.21
C ASP A 196 9.45 -12.93 7.72
N LEU A 197 8.17 -12.69 7.48
CA LEU A 197 7.55 -12.67 6.16
C LEU A 197 8.21 -11.62 5.26
N LEU A 198 8.49 -10.42 5.78
CA LEU A 198 9.03 -9.34 4.98
C LEU A 198 10.46 -9.65 4.56
N GLU A 199 11.27 -10.22 5.46
CA GLU A 199 12.63 -10.67 5.13
C GLU A 199 12.63 -11.79 4.08
N LYS A 200 11.72 -12.75 4.18
CA LYS A 200 11.53 -13.80 3.16
C LYS A 200 11.16 -13.19 1.81
N ALA A 201 10.17 -12.28 1.78
CA ALA A 201 9.73 -11.62 0.55
C ALA A 201 10.86 -10.83 -0.12
N ILE A 202 11.66 -10.09 0.66
CA ILE A 202 12.84 -9.36 0.16
C ILE A 202 13.89 -10.35 -0.40
N THR A 203 14.11 -11.47 0.28
CA THR A 203 15.05 -12.50 -0.18
C THR A 203 14.62 -13.13 -1.49
N LEU A 204 13.32 -13.42 -1.65
CA LEU A 204 12.76 -13.90 -2.91
C LEU A 204 12.87 -12.85 -4.02
N GLY A 205 12.64 -11.57 -3.72
CA GLY A 205 12.83 -10.48 -4.67
C GLY A 205 14.27 -10.42 -5.19
N ARG A 206 15.27 -10.56 -4.30
CA ARG A 206 16.68 -10.68 -4.70
C ARG A 206 16.99 -11.98 -5.44
N ARG A 207 16.30 -13.08 -5.15
CA ARG A 207 16.50 -14.36 -5.84
C ARG A 207 15.98 -14.31 -7.27
N TYR A 208 14.82 -13.68 -7.49
CA TYR A 208 14.12 -13.64 -8.77
C TYR A 208 14.29 -12.32 -9.53
N TRP A 209 15.24 -11.48 -9.14
CA TRP A 209 15.43 -10.16 -9.76
C TRP A 209 15.68 -10.22 -11.28
N LEU A 210 16.48 -11.18 -11.77
CA LEU A 210 16.72 -11.37 -13.20
C LEU A 210 15.46 -11.79 -13.94
N GLU A 211 14.65 -12.66 -13.34
CA GLU A 211 13.37 -13.07 -13.91
C GLU A 211 12.41 -11.88 -14.01
N ALA A 212 12.37 -11.04 -12.96
CA ALA A 212 11.54 -9.85 -12.91
C ALA A 212 11.85 -8.82 -14.01
N LEU A 213 13.08 -8.77 -14.54
CA LEU A 213 13.42 -7.92 -15.70
C LEU A 213 12.64 -8.30 -16.97
N GLY A 214 12.23 -9.57 -17.08
CA GLY A 214 11.42 -10.08 -18.18
C GLY A 214 9.92 -10.05 -17.93
N VAL A 215 9.46 -9.44 -16.82
CA VAL A 215 8.05 -9.38 -16.42
C VAL A 215 7.50 -7.97 -16.69
N VAL A 216 6.29 -7.94 -17.25
CA VAL A 216 5.49 -6.73 -17.37
C VAL A 216 4.73 -6.52 -16.06
N PHE A 217 4.87 -5.33 -15.47
CA PHE A 217 4.06 -4.88 -14.34
C PHE A 217 3.30 -3.62 -14.75
N PRO A 218 1.97 -3.57 -14.59
CA PRO A 218 1.24 -2.31 -14.71
C PRO A 218 1.78 -1.27 -13.71
N PRO A 219 1.86 0.02 -14.08
CA PRO A 219 2.32 1.06 -13.17
C PRO A 219 1.56 1.07 -11.83
N ASP A 220 0.24 0.85 -11.87
CA ASP A 220 -0.62 0.81 -10.68
C ASP A 220 -0.23 -0.32 -9.70
N VAL A 221 0.19 -1.49 -10.22
CA VAL A 221 0.67 -2.61 -9.37
C VAL A 221 1.93 -2.20 -8.61
N ILE A 222 2.84 -1.46 -9.25
CA ILE A 222 4.09 -1.01 -8.60
C ILE A 222 3.77 -0.09 -7.41
N PHE A 223 2.81 0.82 -7.57
CA PHE A 223 2.39 1.70 -6.48
C PHE A 223 1.72 0.90 -5.35
N ILE A 224 0.78 0.01 -5.69
CA ILE A 224 0.06 -0.81 -4.68
C ILE A 224 1.04 -1.71 -3.92
N ASP A 225 1.91 -2.44 -4.63
CA ASP A 225 2.86 -3.37 -4.01
C ASP A 225 3.90 -2.62 -3.15
N ARG A 226 4.31 -1.42 -3.55
CA ARG A 226 5.17 -0.54 -2.73
C ARG A 226 4.46 -0.13 -1.44
N THR A 227 3.20 0.28 -1.53
CA THR A 227 2.41 0.67 -0.35
C THR A 227 2.20 -0.49 0.59
N VAL A 228 1.85 -1.68 0.05
CA VAL A 228 1.77 -2.92 0.82
C VAL A 228 3.09 -3.18 1.53
N ALA A 229 4.22 -3.20 0.81
CA ALA A 229 5.53 -3.47 1.39
C ALA A 229 5.90 -2.47 2.51
N GLY A 230 5.64 -1.18 2.32
CA GLY A 230 5.89 -0.16 3.35
C GLY A 230 4.97 -0.32 4.57
N THR A 231 3.68 -0.60 4.37
CA THR A 231 2.76 -0.92 5.47
C THR A 231 3.25 -2.14 6.24
N LEU A 232 3.65 -3.24 5.58
CA LEU A 232 4.23 -4.41 6.25
C LEU A 232 5.52 -4.05 7.02
N GLY A 233 6.33 -3.14 6.50
CA GLY A 233 7.49 -2.58 7.21
C GLY A 233 7.10 -1.81 8.48
N ASN A 234 6.00 -1.07 8.45
CA ASN A 234 5.46 -0.37 9.63
C ASN A 234 4.96 -1.38 10.68
N LEU A 235 4.25 -2.43 10.25
CA LEU A 235 3.80 -3.52 11.14
C LEU A 235 4.98 -4.25 11.79
N ARG A 236 6.05 -4.50 11.03
CA ARG A 236 7.32 -5.06 11.52
C ARG A 236 7.98 -4.16 12.55
N SER A 237 8.02 -2.85 12.31
CA SER A 237 8.60 -1.88 13.24
C SER A 237 7.82 -1.80 14.56
N LEU A 238 6.50 -1.97 14.51
CA LEU A 238 5.64 -2.08 15.71
C LEU A 238 5.75 -3.44 16.42
N ARG A 239 6.33 -4.45 15.76
CA ARG A 239 6.17 -5.87 16.16
C ARG A 239 4.69 -6.20 16.42
N ALA A 240 3.81 -5.69 15.54
CA ALA A 240 2.38 -5.87 15.67
C ALA A 240 2.00 -7.34 15.47
N GLU A 241 1.10 -7.81 16.31
CA GLU A 241 0.53 -9.15 16.28
C GLU A 241 -0.99 -9.08 16.15
N SER A 242 -1.56 -9.79 15.20
CA SER A 242 -3.01 -9.87 15.05
C SER A 242 -3.42 -11.16 14.34
N ASP A 243 -4.73 -11.38 14.31
CA ASP A 243 -5.37 -12.32 13.40
C ASP A 243 -5.61 -11.60 12.06
N TRP A 244 -4.56 -11.54 11.24
CA TRP A 244 -4.61 -10.87 9.95
C TRP A 244 -5.56 -11.55 8.98
N ARG A 245 -5.71 -12.87 9.08
CA ARG A 245 -6.64 -13.65 8.26
C ARG A 245 -8.05 -13.13 8.43
N ARG A 246 -8.49 -12.88 9.66
CA ARG A 246 -9.82 -12.31 9.93
C ARG A 246 -10.03 -10.96 9.24
N LEU A 247 -9.01 -10.10 9.23
CA LEU A 247 -9.07 -8.82 8.50
C LEU A 247 -9.15 -9.05 6.99
N LEU A 248 -8.33 -9.95 6.44
CA LEU A 248 -8.36 -10.29 5.01
C LEU A 248 -9.71 -10.87 4.56
N GLU A 249 -10.32 -11.73 5.37
CA GLU A 249 -11.62 -12.36 5.09
C GLU A 249 -12.75 -11.33 4.92
N LYS A 250 -12.75 -10.25 5.72
CA LYS A 250 -13.70 -9.12 5.60
C LYS A 250 -13.69 -8.50 4.20
N HIS A 251 -12.56 -8.53 3.51
CA HIS A 251 -12.35 -7.84 2.22
C HIS A 251 -12.24 -8.78 1.01
N ALA A 252 -12.14 -10.10 1.23
CA ALA A 252 -12.02 -11.12 0.17
C ALA A 252 -13.35 -11.46 -0.54
N ALA A 253 -14.49 -11.06 0.01
CA ALA A 253 -15.81 -11.19 -0.61
C ALA A 253 -16.08 -10.01 -1.59
N PRO A 254 -16.80 -10.24 -2.70
CA PRO A 254 -17.34 -9.14 -3.50
C PRO A 254 -18.32 -8.32 -2.65
N ALA A 255 -18.27 -7.00 -2.72
CA ALA A 255 -19.30 -6.15 -2.12
C ALA A 255 -20.67 -6.53 -2.72
N GLY A 256 -21.61 -6.99 -1.89
CA GLY A 256 -22.99 -7.31 -2.31
C GLY A 256 -23.41 -8.78 -2.30
N VAL A 257 -22.74 -9.68 -1.58
CA VAL A 257 -23.33 -10.98 -1.22
C VAL A 257 -23.56 -11.01 0.30
N SER A 258 -24.68 -10.42 0.70
CA SER A 258 -25.34 -10.60 2.01
C SER A 258 -26.77 -11.02 1.76
#